data_AF-A0A3M1S2I7-F1
#
_entry.id   AF-A0A3M1S2I7-F1
#
_cell.length_a   1.000
_cell.length_b   1.000
_cell.length_c   1.000
_cell.angle_alpha   90.00
_cell.angle_beta   90.00
_cell.angle_gamma   90.00
#
_symmetry.space_group_name_H-M   'P 1'
#
loop_
_entity.id
_entity.type
_entity.pdbx_description
1 polymer ?
#
loop_
_entity_poly.entity_id
_entity_poly.type
_entity_poly.pdbx_seq_one_letter_code
_entity_poly.pdbx_strand_id
1 'polypeptide(L)'
;MAAPQTKPQPAEVPPHPPRKSNVVDNFKTLSGFEGRELELGKAVNVVLRTLSNTAGYAHEINDALVKMHLNAMQFAKDQGLIDEWIEHDLKTMRPINERVGNIIRKTGQKEIALVGLFDRTACHFQLALENEAEEGVRRWKEPFGYVLEQARRIGQFDLTVEEIHEQFVKPRLYGYARDMGVEIRVSDIGEDGWISCELVG
;
A
#
# COMPACT_ATOMS: atom_id res chain seq x y z
N MET A 1 -7.56 -0.80 38.14
CA MET A 1 -6.20 -1.16 37.69
C MET A 1 -6.30 -1.55 36.22
N ALA A 2 -5.63 -0.85 35.31
CA ALA A 2 -5.62 -1.23 33.90
C ALA A 2 -4.77 -2.50 33.73
N ALA A 3 -5.29 -3.49 33.00
CA ALA A 3 -4.54 -4.72 32.71
C ALA A 3 -3.24 -4.38 31.96
N PRO A 4 -2.13 -5.08 32.22
CA PRO A 4 -0.90 -4.87 31.49
C PRO A 4 -1.14 -5.15 30.00
N GLN A 5 -0.92 -4.14 29.16
CA GLN A 5 -0.98 -4.31 27.71
C GLN A 5 0.10 -5.30 27.30
N THR A 6 -0.33 -6.50 26.91
CA THR A 6 0.53 -7.48 26.26
C THR A 6 1.05 -6.85 24.98
N LYS A 7 2.38 -6.81 24.81
CA LYS A 7 2.97 -6.36 23.56
C LYS A 7 2.37 -7.21 22.42
N PRO A 8 1.83 -6.60 21.36
CA PRO A 8 1.29 -7.35 20.23
C PRO A 8 2.39 -8.25 19.67
N GLN A 9 2.18 -9.56 19.75
CA GLN A 9 3.03 -10.52 19.06
C GLN A 9 2.62 -10.53 17.60
N PRO A 10 3.55 -10.48 16.64
CA PRO A 10 3.23 -10.66 15.24
C PRO A 10 2.50 -12.00 15.07
N ALA A 11 1.40 -12.02 14.33
CA ALA A 11 0.78 -13.28 13.94
C ALA A 11 1.82 -14.10 13.16
N GLU A 12 2.04 -15.34 13.55
CA GLU A 12 2.76 -16.30 12.71
C GLU A 12 1.89 -16.56 11.47
N VAL A 13 2.30 -15.99 10.33
CA VAL A 13 1.70 -16.30 9.05
C VAL A 13 2.49 -17.47 8.46
N PRO A 14 1.90 -18.67 8.32
CA PRO A 14 2.57 -19.78 7.67
C PRO A 14 2.98 -19.33 6.26
N PRO A 15 4.25 -19.48 5.87
CA PRO A 15 4.63 -19.20 4.50
C PRO A 15 3.84 -20.12 3.57
N HIS A 16 3.55 -19.63 2.36
CA HIS A 16 3.10 -20.54 1.31
C HIS A 16 4.10 -21.71 1.22
N PRO A 17 3.62 -22.96 1.13
CA PRO A 17 4.51 -24.12 1.11
C PRO A 17 5.57 -23.91 0.02
N PRO A 18 6.87 -24.05 0.36
CA PRO A 18 7.93 -23.78 -0.59
C PRO A 18 7.77 -24.72 -1.77
N ARG A 19 7.92 -24.16 -2.98
CA ARG A 19 7.92 -24.96 -4.20
C ARG A 19 9.05 -25.99 -4.09
N LYS A 20 8.75 -27.28 -4.24
CA LYS A 20 9.78 -28.31 -4.39
C LYS A 20 10.44 -28.11 -5.74
N SER A 21 11.59 -27.44 -5.77
CA SER A 21 12.41 -27.31 -6.99
C SER A 21 13.31 -28.53 -7.13
N ASN A 22 13.33 -29.16 -8.30
CA ASN A 22 14.39 -30.10 -8.67
C ASN A 22 15.36 -29.45 -9.68
N VAL A 23 16.56 -30.02 -9.84
CA VAL A 23 17.58 -29.49 -10.77
C VAL A 23 17.07 -29.45 -12.22
N VAL A 24 16.13 -30.34 -12.58
CA VAL A 24 15.54 -30.40 -13.92
C VAL A 24 14.65 -29.19 -14.20
N ASP A 25 14.04 -28.59 -13.17
CA ASP A 25 13.20 -27.39 -13.31
C ASP A 25 14.00 -26.18 -13.81
N ASN A 26 15.31 -26.11 -13.55
CA ASN A 26 16.20 -25.07 -14.10
C ASN A 26 16.34 -25.13 -15.63
N PHE A 27 16.01 -26.28 -16.23
CA PHE A 27 16.08 -26.51 -17.67
C PHE A 27 14.70 -26.46 -18.35
N LYS A 28 13.63 -26.22 -17.58
CA LYS A 28 12.27 -26.08 -18.11
C LYS A 28 11.89 -24.61 -18.24
N THR A 29 11.11 -24.29 -19.26
CA THR A 29 10.40 -23.01 -19.32
C THR A 29 9.18 -23.10 -18.42
N LEU A 30 9.26 -22.50 -17.24
CA LEU A 30 8.21 -22.56 -16.21
C LEU A 30 7.55 -21.18 -16.06
N SER A 31 6.24 -21.18 -15.78
CA SER A 31 5.44 -19.98 -15.56
C SER A 31 5.66 -19.35 -14.18
N GLY A 32 6.18 -20.11 -13.22
CA GLY A 32 6.28 -19.71 -11.81
C GLY A 32 5.06 -20.06 -10.96
N PHE A 33 3.96 -20.51 -11.59
CA PHE A 33 2.71 -20.91 -10.92
C PHE A 33 2.48 -22.43 -10.91
N GLU A 34 3.47 -23.25 -11.26
CA GLU A 34 3.32 -24.71 -11.23
C GLU A 34 2.94 -25.18 -9.81
N GLY A 35 1.84 -25.92 -9.70
CA GLY A 35 1.24 -26.34 -8.43
C GLY A 35 0.39 -25.28 -7.73
N ARG A 36 0.22 -24.09 -8.33
CA ARG A 36 -0.63 -22.97 -7.87
C ARG A 36 -1.63 -22.53 -8.94
N GLU A 37 -1.96 -23.39 -9.89
CA GLU A 37 -2.82 -23.08 -11.05
C GLU A 37 -4.24 -22.70 -10.61
N LEU A 38 -4.77 -23.33 -9.55
CA LEU A 38 -6.07 -22.96 -8.98
C LEU A 38 -6.07 -21.55 -8.41
N GLU A 39 -4.97 -21.14 -7.77
CA GLU A 39 -4.84 -19.80 -7.20
C GLU A 39 -4.72 -18.75 -8.31
N LEU A 40 -3.89 -19.01 -9.33
CA LEU A 40 -3.80 -18.17 -10.52
C LEU A 40 -5.17 -18.03 -11.21
N GLY A 41 -5.87 -19.14 -11.42
CA GLY A 41 -7.19 -19.15 -12.06
C GLY A 41 -8.22 -18.33 -11.27
N LYS A 42 -8.20 -18.39 -9.94
CA LYS A 42 -9.05 -17.54 -9.08
C LYS A 42 -8.69 -16.07 -9.20
N ALA A 43 -7.41 -15.72 -9.17
CA ALA A 43 -6.95 -14.33 -9.29
C ALA A 43 -7.35 -13.72 -10.64
N VAL A 44 -7.09 -14.43 -11.74
CA VAL A 44 -7.47 -13.98 -13.10
C VAL A 44 -8.99 -13.87 -13.24
N ASN A 45 -9.77 -14.81 -12.69
CA ASN A 45 -11.24 -14.74 -12.72
C ASN A 45 -11.77 -13.48 -12.02
N VAL A 46 -11.23 -13.12 -10.85
CA VAL A 46 -11.61 -11.88 -10.14
C VAL A 46 -11.31 -10.65 -11.02
N VAL A 47 -10.12 -10.59 -11.62
CA VAL A 47 -9.75 -9.49 -12.53
C VAL A 47 -10.72 -9.40 -13.71
N LEU A 48 -10.96 -10.51 -14.42
CA LEU A 48 -11.85 -10.54 -15.59
C LEU A 48 -13.28 -10.16 -15.22
N ARG A 49 -13.80 -10.63 -14.09
CA ARG A 49 -15.16 -10.28 -13.63
C ARG A 49 -15.27 -8.81 -13.23
N THR A 50 -14.22 -8.24 -12.66
CA THR A 50 -14.19 -6.82 -12.29
C THR A 50 -14.18 -5.95 -13.54
N LEU A 51 -13.24 -6.20 -14.46
CA LEU A 51 -13.08 -5.42 -15.68
C LEU A 51 -14.24 -5.58 -16.68
N SER A 52 -14.94 -6.72 -16.66
CA SER A 52 -16.13 -6.92 -17.50
C SER A 52 -17.40 -6.27 -16.92
N ASN A 53 -17.38 -5.86 -15.66
CA ASN A 53 -18.52 -5.17 -15.06
C ASN A 53 -18.45 -3.66 -15.31
N THR A 54 -19.23 -3.23 -16.31
CA THR A 54 -19.33 -1.83 -16.74
C THR A 54 -20.67 -1.18 -16.40
N ALA A 55 -21.56 -1.91 -15.70
CA ALA A 55 -22.84 -1.35 -15.27
C ALA A 55 -22.63 -0.31 -14.16
N GLY A 56 -23.18 0.89 -14.35
CA GLY A 56 -22.93 2.05 -13.48
C GLY A 56 -21.70 2.83 -13.93
N TYR A 57 -20.51 2.22 -13.84
CA TYR A 57 -19.26 2.70 -14.44
C TYR A 57 -18.29 1.53 -14.65
N ALA A 58 -17.22 1.76 -15.40
CA ALA A 58 -16.18 0.75 -15.61
C ALA A 58 -15.30 0.63 -14.37
N HIS A 59 -15.26 -0.52 -13.70
CA HIS A 59 -14.48 -0.66 -12.47
C HIS A 59 -12.99 -0.88 -12.75
N GLU A 60 -12.12 -0.38 -11.89
CA GLU A 60 -10.72 -0.76 -11.82
C GLU A 60 -10.52 -1.95 -10.86
N ILE A 61 -9.40 -2.66 -10.97
CA ILE A 61 -9.19 -3.90 -10.20
C ILE A 61 -8.99 -3.66 -8.70
N ASN A 62 -8.69 -2.42 -8.30
CA ASN A 62 -8.51 -1.97 -6.91
C ASN A 62 -9.76 -1.28 -6.33
N ASP A 63 -10.86 -1.16 -7.09
CA ASP A 63 -12.05 -0.36 -6.73
C ASP A 63 -12.55 -0.60 -5.31
N ALA A 64 -12.65 -1.86 -4.91
CA ALA A 64 -13.17 -2.23 -3.58
C ALA A 64 -12.24 -1.75 -2.46
N LEU A 65 -10.92 -1.85 -2.66
CA LEU A 65 -9.92 -1.38 -1.72
C LEU A 65 -9.91 0.15 -1.65
N VAL A 66 -9.95 0.82 -2.81
CA VAL A 66 -10.03 2.28 -2.92
C VAL A 66 -11.28 2.78 -2.19
N LYS A 67 -12.46 2.20 -2.41
CA LYS A 67 -13.70 2.57 -1.71
C LYS A 67 -13.61 2.35 -0.20
N MET A 68 -12.97 1.28 0.27
CA MET A 68 -12.77 1.07 1.70
C MET A 68 -11.94 2.21 2.32
N HIS A 69 -10.86 2.61 1.66
CA HIS A 69 -10.04 3.76 2.09
C HIS A 69 -10.83 5.07 2.04
N LEU A 70 -11.52 5.35 0.93
CA LEU A 70 -12.34 6.56 0.77
C LEU A 70 -13.44 6.66 1.83
N ASN A 71 -14.14 5.56 2.14
CA ASN A 71 -15.16 5.54 3.20
C ASN A 71 -14.56 5.87 4.57
N ALA A 72 -13.40 5.30 4.91
CA ALA A 72 -12.73 5.59 6.17
C ALA A 72 -12.24 7.05 6.25
N MET A 73 -11.67 7.58 5.15
CA MET A 73 -11.26 8.99 5.04
C MET A 73 -12.42 9.95 5.11
N GLN A 74 -13.52 9.67 4.42
CA GLN A 74 -14.71 10.52 4.46
C GLN A 74 -15.29 10.53 5.87
N PHE A 75 -15.43 9.36 6.51
CA PHE A 75 -15.93 9.30 7.88
C PHE A 75 -15.05 10.07 8.86
N ALA A 76 -13.72 9.91 8.79
CA ALA A 76 -12.80 10.66 9.63
C ALA A 76 -12.88 12.17 9.36
N LYS A 77 -12.99 12.59 8.10
CA LYS A 77 -13.21 14.01 7.71
C LYS A 77 -14.51 14.55 8.32
N ASP A 78 -15.63 13.86 8.13
CA ASP A 78 -16.95 14.29 8.60
C ASP A 78 -17.02 14.42 10.13
N GLN A 79 -16.23 13.62 10.85
CA GLN A 79 -16.14 13.67 12.31
C GLN A 79 -15.03 14.60 12.83
N GLY A 80 -14.20 15.18 11.96
CA GLY A 80 -13.04 15.97 12.36
C GLY A 80 -11.95 15.16 13.08
N LEU A 81 -11.79 13.87 12.70
CA LEU A 81 -10.90 12.88 13.33
C LEU A 81 -9.70 12.48 12.46
N ILE A 82 -9.37 13.26 11.42
CA ILE A 82 -8.27 12.90 10.50
C ILE A 82 -6.95 12.79 11.26
N ASP A 83 -6.60 13.79 12.07
CA ASP A 83 -5.33 13.82 12.82
C ASP A 83 -5.22 12.65 13.80
N GLU A 84 -6.28 12.36 14.55
CA GLU A 84 -6.34 11.24 15.49
C GLU A 84 -6.23 9.89 14.78
N TRP A 85 -6.83 9.77 13.59
CA TRP A 85 -6.71 8.56 12.79
C TRP A 85 -5.29 8.36 12.27
N ILE A 86 -4.63 9.42 11.80
CA ILE A 86 -3.21 9.37 11.41
C ILE A 86 -2.35 8.99 12.60
N GLU A 87 -2.54 9.61 13.77
CA GLU A 87 -1.79 9.26 14.98
C GLU A 87 -1.99 7.78 15.36
N HIS A 88 -3.23 7.29 15.29
CA HIS A 88 -3.56 5.90 15.56
C HIS A 88 -2.86 4.94 14.59
N ASP A 89 -2.89 5.23 13.29
CA ASP A 89 -2.23 4.43 12.25
C ASP A 89 -0.70 4.40 12.45
N LEU A 90 -0.08 5.56 12.70
CA LEU A 90 1.35 5.65 13.01
C LEU A 90 1.71 4.84 14.26
N LYS A 91 0.93 4.96 15.33
CA LYS A 91 1.13 4.20 16.57
C LYS A 91 1.02 2.68 16.33
N THR A 92 0.08 2.28 15.50
CA THR A 92 -0.17 0.86 15.17
C THR A 92 0.97 0.27 14.34
N MET A 93 1.50 1.05 13.39
CA MET A 93 2.59 0.62 12.51
C MET A 93 3.98 0.75 13.13
N ARG A 94 4.14 1.57 14.17
CA ARG A 94 5.42 1.82 14.85
C ARG A 94 6.26 0.57 15.14
N PRO A 95 5.73 -0.54 15.71
CA PRO A 95 6.55 -1.72 15.99
C PRO A 95 7.16 -2.37 14.74
N ILE A 96 6.46 -2.29 13.60
CA ILE A 96 6.93 -2.79 12.31
C ILE A 96 7.99 -1.83 11.75
N ASN A 97 7.70 -0.52 11.77
CA ASN A 97 8.61 0.52 11.29
C ASN A 97 9.94 0.54 12.08
N GLU A 98 9.89 0.44 13.41
CA GLU A 98 11.08 0.36 14.26
C GLU A 98 11.91 -0.91 13.99
N ARG A 99 11.27 -2.02 13.61
CA ARG A 99 11.99 -3.24 13.19
C ARG A 99 12.75 -2.99 11.89
N VAL A 100 12.12 -2.35 10.91
CA VAL A 100 12.78 -1.95 9.66
C VAL A 100 13.93 -0.98 9.96
N GLY A 101 13.71 0.02 10.82
CA GLY A 101 14.74 0.95 11.26
C GLY A 101 15.92 0.29 11.99
N ASN A 102 15.67 -0.75 12.78
CA ASN A 102 16.72 -1.55 13.39
C ASN A 102 17.59 -2.28 12.36
N ILE A 103 17.00 -2.74 11.25
CA ILE A 103 17.74 -3.35 10.16
C ILE A 103 18.59 -2.29 9.46
N ILE A 104 18.01 -1.14 9.12
CA ILE A 104 18.71 0.00 8.50
C ILE A 104 19.91 0.43 9.35
N ARG A 105 19.73 0.60 10.67
CA ARG A 105 20.83 0.97 11.58
C ARG A 105 21.97 -0.05 11.61
N LYS A 106 21.66 -1.34 11.48
CA LYS A 106 22.66 -2.41 11.49
C LYS A 106 23.42 -2.53 10.18
N THR A 107 22.77 -2.25 9.05
CA THR A 107 23.35 -2.44 7.72
C THR A 107 23.89 -1.16 7.10
N GLY A 108 23.42 0.01 7.55
CA GLY A 108 23.64 1.31 6.90
C GLY A 108 22.78 1.54 5.64
N GLN A 109 21.99 0.55 5.21
CA GLN A 109 21.29 0.59 3.92
C GLN A 109 19.92 1.27 4.03
N LYS A 110 19.86 2.58 3.75
CA LYS A 110 18.62 3.38 3.79
C LYS A 110 17.56 2.90 2.78
N GLU A 111 17.96 2.31 1.65
CA GLU A 111 17.05 1.75 0.62
C GLU A 111 16.02 0.76 1.19
N ILE A 112 16.35 0.08 2.29
CA ILE A 112 15.45 -0.84 2.98
C ILE A 112 14.15 -0.13 3.44
N ALA A 113 14.18 1.18 3.69
CA ALA A 113 12.99 1.94 4.00
C ALA A 113 12.01 1.99 2.82
N LEU A 114 12.49 2.30 1.61
CA LEU A 114 11.64 2.32 0.41
C LEU A 114 11.08 0.92 0.11
N VAL A 115 11.89 -0.12 0.25
CA VAL A 115 11.45 -1.52 0.12
C VAL A 115 10.35 -1.86 1.14
N GLY A 116 10.48 -1.38 2.38
CA GLY A 116 9.51 -1.59 3.46
C GLY A 116 8.21 -0.80 3.29
N LEU A 117 8.27 0.36 2.63
CA LEU A 117 7.10 1.19 2.35
C LEU A 117 6.34 0.70 1.11
N PHE A 118 7.04 0.30 0.05
CA PHE A 118 6.45 0.11 -1.28
C PHE A 118 6.61 -1.32 -1.84
N ASP A 119 7.82 -1.89 -1.86
CA ASP A 119 8.11 -3.08 -2.70
C ASP A 119 7.79 -4.44 -2.05
N ARG A 120 7.69 -4.49 -0.72
CA ARG A 120 7.28 -5.71 0.01
C ARG A 120 5.91 -5.58 0.64
N THR A 121 5.18 -4.56 0.24
CA THR A 121 3.87 -4.22 0.79
C THR A 121 2.82 -4.63 -0.22
N ALA A 122 2.28 -5.84 -0.07
CA ALA A 122 1.21 -6.34 -0.95
C ALA A 122 0.02 -5.37 -1.04
N CYS A 123 -0.25 -4.63 0.03
CA CYS A 123 -1.30 -3.61 0.07
C CYS A 123 -1.00 -2.40 -0.84
N HIS A 124 0.28 -2.06 -1.06
CA HIS A 124 0.66 -0.98 -1.97
C HIS A 124 0.37 -1.39 -3.42
N PHE A 125 0.79 -2.60 -3.83
CA PHE A 125 0.51 -3.14 -5.17
C PHE A 125 -0.98 -3.33 -5.47
N GLN A 126 -1.78 -3.57 -4.44
CA GLN A 126 -3.24 -3.66 -4.58
C GLN A 126 -3.90 -2.29 -4.68
N LEU A 127 -3.26 -1.23 -4.16
CA LEU A 127 -3.80 0.12 -4.14
C LEU A 127 -3.35 0.91 -5.37
N ALA A 128 -2.04 1.01 -5.61
CA ALA A 128 -1.47 1.67 -6.79
C ALA A 128 -1.23 0.64 -7.89
N LEU A 129 -2.00 0.74 -8.98
CA LEU A 129 -1.93 -0.19 -10.11
C LEU A 129 -0.70 0.02 -10.99
N GLU A 130 -0.15 1.23 -10.97
CA GLU A 130 1.05 1.63 -11.69
C GLU A 130 2.09 2.14 -10.70
N ASN A 131 3.26 1.48 -10.70
CA ASN A 131 4.38 1.82 -9.84
C ASN A 131 5.72 1.59 -10.53
N GLU A 132 6.70 2.42 -10.21
CA GLU A 132 8.08 2.33 -10.69
C GLU A 132 9.02 2.31 -9.49
N ALA A 133 10.09 1.51 -9.61
CA ALA A 133 11.11 1.38 -8.59
C ALA A 133 12.51 1.58 -9.19
N GLU A 134 13.21 2.59 -8.68
CA GLU A 134 14.61 2.88 -9.00
C GLU A 134 15.39 3.11 -7.70
N GLU A 135 16.73 3.08 -7.75
CA GLU A 135 17.53 3.28 -6.54
C GLU A 135 17.22 4.65 -5.89
N GLY A 136 16.87 4.65 -4.59
CA GLY A 136 16.58 5.87 -3.85
C GLY A 136 15.24 6.53 -4.16
N VAL A 137 14.43 6.01 -5.09
CA VAL A 137 13.12 6.58 -5.43
C VAL A 137 12.06 5.52 -5.74
N ARG A 138 10.83 5.78 -5.30
CA ARG A 138 9.63 5.05 -5.73
C ARG A 138 8.64 6.03 -6.33
N ARG A 139 8.01 5.66 -7.43
CA ARG A 139 6.94 6.43 -8.05
C ARG A 139 5.68 5.59 -8.17
N TRP A 140 4.53 6.21 -8.01
CA TRP A 140 3.25 5.56 -8.25
C TRP A 140 2.23 6.55 -8.78
N LYS A 141 1.23 6.02 -9.50
CA LYS A 141 0.08 6.80 -9.93
C LYS A 141 -0.88 6.98 -8.76
N GLU A 142 -1.39 8.19 -8.57
CA GLU A 142 -2.46 8.50 -7.62
C GLU A 142 -3.64 7.52 -7.81
N PRO A 143 -4.07 6.78 -6.76
CA PRO A 143 -4.98 5.64 -6.94
C PRO A 143 -6.46 5.94 -6.65
N PHE A 144 -6.82 7.13 -6.16
CA PHE A 144 -8.18 7.43 -5.69
C PHE A 144 -9.02 8.16 -6.74
N GLY A 145 -8.40 8.94 -7.62
CA GLY A 145 -9.07 9.89 -8.51
C GLY A 145 -10.17 9.30 -9.37
N TYR A 146 -9.94 8.14 -9.99
CA TYR A 146 -10.92 7.50 -10.86
C TYR A 146 -12.22 7.15 -10.11
N VAL A 147 -12.11 6.41 -9.01
CA VAL A 147 -13.26 6.01 -8.19
C VAL A 147 -13.91 7.23 -7.54
N LEU A 148 -13.11 8.19 -7.07
CA LEU A 148 -13.59 9.40 -6.44
C LEU A 148 -14.42 10.23 -7.41
N GLU A 149 -14.00 10.36 -8.68
CA GLU A 149 -14.77 11.05 -9.71
C GLU A 149 -16.17 10.41 -9.90
N GLN A 150 -16.24 9.08 -9.96
CA GLN A 150 -17.52 8.39 -10.13
C GLN A 150 -18.40 8.49 -8.88
N ALA A 151 -17.83 8.32 -7.70
CA ALA A 151 -18.55 8.31 -6.44
C ALA A 151 -19.02 9.71 -5.99
N ARG A 152 -18.29 10.78 -6.34
CA ARG A 152 -18.73 12.17 -6.10
C ARG A 152 -20.00 12.53 -6.87
N ARG A 153 -20.18 11.99 -8.08
CA ARG A 153 -21.39 12.24 -8.91
C ARG A 153 -22.69 11.76 -8.24
N ILE A 154 -22.60 10.79 -7.34
CA ILE A 154 -23.74 10.27 -6.56
C ILE A 154 -23.76 10.80 -5.11
N GLY A 155 -22.89 11.76 -4.78
CA GLY A 155 -22.82 12.37 -3.45
C GLY A 155 -22.25 11.46 -2.35
N GLN A 156 -21.51 10.41 -2.71
CA GLN A 156 -20.94 9.49 -1.72
C GLN A 156 -19.74 10.10 -0.98
N PHE A 157 -18.95 10.93 -1.65
CA PHE A 157 -17.77 11.58 -1.09
C PHE A 157 -17.74 13.06 -1.48
N ASP A 158 -17.07 13.87 -0.66
CA ASP A 158 -16.71 15.25 -0.98
C ASP A 158 -15.19 15.51 -0.93
N LEU A 159 -14.40 14.46 -0.65
CA LEU A 159 -12.94 14.47 -0.71
C LEU A 159 -12.42 14.86 -2.11
N THR A 160 -11.23 15.43 -2.11
CA THR A 160 -10.38 15.66 -3.30
C THR A 160 -9.10 14.82 -3.19
N VAL A 161 -8.46 14.55 -4.34
CA VAL A 161 -7.19 13.79 -4.35
C VAL A 161 -6.09 14.57 -3.65
N GLU A 162 -6.12 15.91 -3.74
CA GLU A 162 -5.19 16.80 -3.05
C GLU A 162 -5.39 16.76 -1.53
N GLU A 163 -6.63 16.80 -1.03
CA GLU A 163 -6.91 16.63 0.39
C GLU A 163 -6.42 15.27 0.91
N ILE A 164 -6.67 14.19 0.16
CA ILE A 164 -6.19 12.85 0.52
C ILE A 164 -4.66 12.83 0.55
N HIS A 165 -3.99 13.44 -0.42
CA HIS A 165 -2.54 13.46 -0.49
C HIS A 165 -1.90 14.22 0.67
N GLU A 166 -2.37 15.43 0.94
CA GLU A 166 -1.82 16.31 1.97
C GLU A 166 -2.18 15.88 3.39
N GLN A 167 -3.42 15.41 3.62
CA GLN A 167 -3.91 15.12 4.96
C GLN A 167 -3.71 13.65 5.36
N PHE A 168 -3.55 12.75 4.39
CA PHE A 168 -3.47 11.32 4.66
C PHE A 168 -2.20 10.66 4.14
N VAL A 169 -1.87 10.79 2.85
CA VAL A 169 -0.73 10.07 2.25
C VAL A 169 0.59 10.58 2.80
N LYS A 170 0.86 11.88 2.69
CA LYS A 170 2.11 12.50 3.15
C LYS A 170 2.34 12.30 4.65
N PRO A 171 1.39 12.61 5.57
CA PRO A 171 1.62 12.49 7.01
C PRO A 171 1.95 11.06 7.43
N ARG A 172 1.30 10.06 6.82
CA ARG A 172 1.59 8.64 7.10
C ARG A 172 2.99 8.25 6.65
N LEU A 173 3.35 8.57 5.39
CA LEU A 173 4.67 8.24 4.85
C LEU A 173 5.79 8.90 5.67
N TYR A 174 5.67 10.19 6.00
CA TYR A 174 6.64 10.89 6.83
C TYR A 174 6.73 10.32 8.24
N GLY A 175 5.58 10.01 8.86
CA GLY A 175 5.55 9.39 10.18
C GLY A 175 6.20 8.00 10.21
N TYR A 176 5.97 7.18 9.17
CA TYR A 176 6.63 5.88 9.03
C TYR A 176 8.13 6.01 8.83
N ALA A 177 8.58 6.89 7.93
CA ALA A 177 9.99 7.14 7.68
C ALA A 177 10.72 7.60 8.94
N ARG A 178 10.11 8.50 9.71
CA ARG A 178 10.62 8.94 11.02
C ARG A 178 10.81 7.76 11.98
N ASP A 179 9.82 6.87 12.10
CA ASP A 179 9.92 5.70 12.98
C ASP A 179 11.00 4.70 12.49
N MET A 180 11.26 4.65 11.18
CA MET A 180 12.36 3.88 10.58
C MET A 180 13.73 4.57 10.76
N GLY A 181 13.76 5.85 11.11
CA GLY A 181 14.99 6.64 11.26
C GLY A 181 15.62 7.05 9.93
N VAL A 182 14.81 7.29 8.89
CA VAL A 182 15.25 7.83 7.61
C VAL A 182 14.49 9.12 7.29
N GLU A 183 15.09 9.93 6.43
CA GLU A 183 14.44 11.10 5.87
C GLU A 183 14.03 10.80 4.43
N ILE A 184 12.81 11.19 4.09
CA ILE A 184 12.24 11.04 2.74
C ILE A 184 11.65 12.37 2.29
N ARG A 185 11.46 12.50 0.97
CA ARG A 185 10.67 13.57 0.35
C ARG A 185 9.56 12.93 -0.48
N VAL A 186 8.32 13.30 -0.21
CA VAL A 186 7.17 12.92 -1.04
C VAL A 186 6.78 14.12 -1.89
N SER A 187 6.69 13.95 -3.22
CA SER A 187 6.29 15.04 -4.12
C SER A 187 4.82 15.40 -3.95
N ASP A 188 4.41 16.54 -4.51
CA ASP A 188 3.00 16.78 -4.84
C ASP A 188 2.53 15.80 -5.94
N ILE A 189 1.23 15.74 -6.18
CA ILE A 189 0.67 15.02 -7.32
C ILE A 189 1.05 15.79 -8.60
N GLY A 190 1.79 15.15 -9.51
CA GLY A 190 2.12 15.74 -10.80
C GLY A 190 0.88 15.99 -11.66
N GLU A 191 0.98 16.83 -12.70
CA GLU A 191 -0.10 17.02 -13.69
C GLU A 191 -0.48 15.70 -14.38
N ASP A 192 0.49 14.81 -14.50
CA ASP A 192 0.34 13.45 -15.00
C ASP A 192 -0.12 12.47 -13.91
N GLY A 193 -0.53 12.93 -12.73
CA GLY A 193 -1.01 12.11 -11.61
C GLY A 193 0.06 11.25 -10.92
N TRP A 194 1.34 11.39 -11.27
CA TRP A 194 2.41 10.64 -10.62
C TRP A 194 2.88 11.31 -9.33
N ILE A 195 3.20 10.49 -8.35
CA ILE A 195 3.79 10.88 -7.06
C ILE A 195 5.15 10.18 -6.94
N SER A 196 6.16 10.87 -6.40
CA SER A 196 7.44 10.28 -6.03
C SER A 196 7.65 10.29 -4.52
N CYS A 197 8.37 9.27 -4.02
CA CYS A 197 8.95 9.23 -2.69
C CYS A 197 10.44 8.94 -2.83
N GLU A 198 11.27 9.87 -2.38
CA GLU A 198 12.74 9.83 -2.51
C GLU A 198 13.40 9.77 -1.15
N LEU A 199 14.51 9.04 -1.02
CA LEU A 199 15.39 9.14 0.15
C LEU A 199 16.16 10.46 0.13
N VAL A 200 16.24 11.12 1.29
CA VAL A 200 17.09 12.29 1.47
C VAL A 200 18.45 11.85 2.05
N GLY A 201 19.52 12.41 1.49
CA GLY A 201 20.93 12.10 1.78
C GLY A 201 21.30 12.17 3.25
#